data_AF-A0A819KJL9-F1
#
_entry.id   AF-A0A819KJL9-F1
#
_cell.length_a   1.000
_cell.length_b   1.000
_cell.length_c   1.000
_cell.angle_alpha   90.00
_cell.angle_beta   90.00
_cell.angle_gamma   90.00
#
_symmetry.space_group_name_H-M   'P 1'
#
loop_
_entity.id
_entity.type
_entity.pdbx_description
1 polymer ?
#
loop_
_entity_poly.entity_id
_entity_poly.type
_entity_poly.pdbx_seq_one_letter_code
_entity_poly.pdbx_strand_id
1 'polypeptide(L)'
;MARAVFVIYLIAYFTIVSFAYKQECVVGPEYWCKTFENAQDCGALRHCTDTVWRYDEKHTKVDSSTTCEWCEKILENAHKSIQHLANNEDLIKSSLINGCKLFPLSSVSSKCTNVVENYGTSVASLMKHKRYATLCHLMSICSNEPVTEPSTTEKPIILGQKRCTWGPSYWCSSLSNSRECSAIDHCSNKIWSQQSIEKKPNDNICQYCEFTIQKLRAIVEDEKLEISIEKWLSGACSMLPTKESIDECVQMMSQYAKEILTLIKTNIVS
;
A
#
# COMPACT_ATOMS: atom_id res chain seq x y z
N MET A 1 -60.46 0.92 2.56
CA MET A 1 -59.91 1.10 3.92
C MET A 1 -58.59 0.36 4.15
N ALA A 2 -58.46 -0.92 3.78
CA ALA A 2 -57.22 -1.71 3.97
C ALA A 2 -55.93 -1.10 3.34
N ARG A 3 -56.02 -0.48 2.16
CA ARG A 3 -54.87 0.18 1.51
C ARG A 3 -54.34 1.40 2.28
N ALA A 4 -55.22 2.19 2.89
CA ALA A 4 -54.81 3.35 3.68
C ALA A 4 -54.13 2.94 4.99
N VAL A 5 -54.64 1.89 5.63
CA VAL A 5 -54.04 1.31 6.85
C VAL A 5 -52.65 0.74 6.57
N PHE A 6 -52.47 0.05 5.43
CA PHE A 6 -51.17 -0.51 5.04
C PHE A 6 -50.12 0.59 4.76
N VAL A 7 -50.53 1.67 4.10
CA VAL A 7 -49.64 2.82 3.84
C VAL A 7 -49.26 3.53 5.15
N ILE A 8 -50.20 3.72 6.08
CA ILE A 8 -49.91 4.31 7.40
C ILE A 8 -48.96 3.41 8.20
N TYR A 9 -49.15 2.09 8.14
CA TYR A 9 -48.29 1.12 8.82
C TYR A 9 -46.87 1.11 8.23
N LEU A 10 -46.74 1.21 6.90
CA LEU A 10 -45.44 1.34 6.23
C LEU A 10 -44.76 2.67 6.59
N ILE A 11 -45.48 3.80 6.58
CA ILE A 11 -44.91 5.09 6.97
C ILE A 11 -44.49 5.07 8.43
N ALA A 12 -45.32 4.55 9.34
CA ALA A 12 -44.99 4.41 10.75
C ALA A 12 -43.79 3.47 10.96
N TYR A 13 -43.72 2.35 10.24
CA TYR A 13 -42.59 1.44 10.28
C TYR A 13 -41.31 2.12 9.78
N PHE A 14 -41.35 2.81 8.63
CA PHE A 14 -40.21 3.56 8.10
C PHE A 14 -39.77 4.68 9.05
N THR A 15 -40.68 5.45 9.64
CA THR A 15 -40.33 6.52 10.59
C THR A 15 -39.77 5.97 11.90
N ILE A 16 -40.32 4.87 12.43
CA ILE A 16 -39.81 4.20 13.64
C ILE A 16 -38.41 3.59 13.39
N VAL A 17 -38.19 2.96 12.23
CA VAL A 17 -36.88 2.41 11.83
C VAL A 17 -35.84 3.54 11.67
N SER A 18 -36.22 4.66 11.07
CA SER A 18 -35.34 5.86 10.99
C SER A 18 -35.05 6.47 12.36
N PHE A 19 -35.98 6.41 13.32
CA PHE A 19 -35.78 6.93 14.68
C PHE A 19 -34.88 6.00 15.52
N ALA A 20 -35.02 4.68 15.35
CA ALA A 20 -34.17 3.68 16.00
C ALA A 20 -32.70 3.75 15.53
N TYR A 21 -32.46 4.04 14.24
CA TYR A 21 -31.12 4.24 13.66
C TYR A 21 -30.32 5.36 14.37
N LYS A 22 -31.02 6.34 14.95
CA LYS A 22 -30.40 7.50 15.61
C LYS A 22 -30.11 7.30 17.10
N GLN A 23 -30.62 6.21 17.70
CA GLN A 23 -30.54 5.98 19.14
C GLN A 23 -29.14 5.55 19.59
N GLU A 24 -28.39 4.86 18.72
CA GLU A 24 -27.01 4.45 19.00
C GLU A 24 -26.04 5.64 19.03
N CYS A 25 -26.33 6.71 18.27
CA CYS A 25 -25.55 7.96 18.31
C CYS A 25 -25.62 8.69 19.67
N VAL A 26 -26.57 8.34 20.55
CA VAL A 26 -26.74 8.94 21.89
C VAL A 26 -25.75 8.33 22.91
N VAL A 27 -25.10 7.21 22.58
CA VAL A 27 -24.16 6.48 23.46
C VAL A 27 -22.89 7.30 23.75
N GLY A 28 -22.59 8.32 22.95
CA GLY A 28 -21.42 9.19 23.16
C GLY A 28 -20.16 8.71 22.41
N PRO A 29 -19.05 9.46 22.48
CA PRO A 29 -17.90 9.40 21.54
C PRO A 29 -17.27 8.02 21.42
N GLU A 30 -17.38 7.22 22.48
CA GLU A 30 -17.01 5.81 22.52
C GLU A 30 -17.67 4.98 21.38
N TYR A 31 -18.88 5.38 20.94
CA TYR A 31 -19.65 4.71 19.88
C TYR A 31 -19.47 5.38 18.51
N TRP A 32 -19.75 6.68 18.40
CA TRP A 32 -19.71 7.38 17.11
C TRP A 32 -18.28 7.59 16.60
N CYS A 33 -17.24 7.55 17.44
CA CYS A 33 -15.84 7.55 16.98
C CYS A 33 -15.20 6.15 16.95
N LYS A 34 -15.98 5.08 17.06
CA LYS A 34 -15.44 3.71 17.01
C LYS A 34 -15.07 3.28 15.59
N THR A 35 -15.91 3.61 14.61
CA THR A 35 -15.70 3.31 13.20
C THR A 35 -16.01 4.55 12.36
N PHE A 36 -15.50 4.56 11.14
CA PHE A 36 -15.79 5.63 10.19
C PHE A 36 -17.27 5.69 9.83
N GLU A 37 -17.89 4.54 9.64
CA GLU A 37 -19.31 4.39 9.32
C GLU A 37 -20.16 5.01 10.43
N ASN A 38 -19.90 4.65 11.70
CA ASN A 38 -20.61 5.21 12.84
C ASN A 38 -20.42 6.73 12.93
N ALA A 39 -19.20 7.21 12.66
CA ALA A 39 -18.89 8.62 12.73
C ALA A 39 -19.60 9.42 11.64
N GLN A 40 -19.71 8.87 10.44
CA GLN A 40 -20.44 9.50 9.37
C GLN A 40 -21.95 9.49 9.66
N ASP A 41 -22.50 8.35 10.03
CA ASP A 41 -23.94 8.16 10.25
C ASP A 41 -24.46 9.03 11.41
N CYS A 42 -23.64 9.24 12.42
CA CYS A 42 -23.94 10.12 13.54
C CYS A 42 -23.59 11.59 13.30
N GLY A 43 -23.07 11.97 12.14
CA GLY A 43 -22.63 13.34 11.85
C GLY A 43 -21.41 13.78 12.68
N ALA A 44 -20.68 12.81 13.22
CA ALA A 44 -19.51 12.93 14.09
C ALA A 44 -18.21 13.24 13.38
N LEU A 45 -18.14 12.94 12.08
CA LEU A 45 -16.90 12.58 11.42
C LEU A 45 -15.78 13.61 11.60
N ARG A 46 -16.14 14.91 11.56
CA ARG A 46 -15.20 16.00 11.79
C ARG A 46 -14.65 16.00 13.22
N HIS A 47 -15.51 15.81 14.23
CA HIS A 47 -15.10 15.71 15.63
C HIS A 47 -14.17 14.50 15.84
N CYS A 48 -14.55 13.33 15.34
CA CYS A 48 -13.74 12.12 15.47
C CYS A 48 -12.38 12.29 14.80
N THR A 49 -12.34 12.82 13.57
CA THR A 49 -11.08 13.05 12.84
C THR A 49 -10.19 14.10 13.50
N ASP A 50 -10.77 15.20 13.99
CA ASP A 50 -9.97 16.32 14.51
C ASP A 50 -9.50 16.11 15.94
N THR A 51 -10.25 15.36 16.75
CA THR A 51 -10.05 15.31 18.21
C THR A 51 -9.83 13.92 18.79
N VAL A 52 -10.26 12.86 18.09
CA VAL A 52 -10.20 11.48 18.61
C VAL A 52 -9.19 10.64 17.85
N TRP A 53 -9.32 10.54 16.52
CA TRP A 53 -8.41 9.79 15.66
C TRP A 53 -7.17 10.62 15.32
N ARG A 54 -6.22 10.68 16.26
CA ARG A 54 -4.91 11.28 16.02
C ARG A 54 -3.99 10.23 15.39
N TYR A 55 -4.02 10.16 14.07
CA TYR A 55 -2.98 9.51 13.30
C TYR A 55 -1.80 10.49 13.19
N ASP A 56 -0.64 10.14 13.71
CA ASP A 56 0.50 11.05 13.76
C ASP A 56 0.96 11.43 12.35
N GLU A 57 0.78 12.71 11.98
CA GLU A 57 1.35 13.34 10.77
C GLU A 57 2.89 13.32 10.76
N LYS A 58 3.52 12.95 11.88
CA LYS A 58 4.95 12.68 11.98
C LYS A 58 5.15 11.25 12.44
N HIS A 59 5.32 10.34 11.48
CA HIS A 59 5.97 9.08 11.77
C HIS A 59 7.40 9.36 12.24
N THR A 60 7.63 9.38 13.55
CA THR A 60 8.94 9.06 14.11
C THR A 60 9.22 7.60 13.81
N LYS A 61 9.66 7.33 12.57
CA LYS A 61 10.48 6.20 12.14
C LYS A 61 10.31 4.90 12.94
N VAL A 62 9.09 4.41 13.08
CA VAL A 62 8.79 3.05 13.57
C VAL A 62 7.67 2.47 12.71
N ASP A 63 8.10 1.79 11.65
CA ASP A 63 7.39 0.69 10.97
C ASP A 63 5.95 0.92 10.47
N SER A 64 5.66 2.05 9.81
CA SER A 64 4.53 2.09 8.87
C SER A 64 4.91 1.30 7.62
N SER A 65 4.13 0.29 7.24
CA SER A 65 4.41 -0.50 6.02
C SER A 65 4.65 0.41 4.81
N THR A 66 5.53 -0.01 3.88
CA THR A 66 5.78 0.73 2.62
C THR A 66 4.50 1.03 1.84
N THR A 67 3.44 0.24 2.07
CA THR A 67 2.10 0.42 1.50
C THR A 67 1.35 1.62 2.10
N CYS A 68 1.57 1.94 3.37
CA CYS A 68 0.95 3.09 4.05
C CYS A 68 1.54 4.41 3.54
N GLU A 69 2.88 4.53 3.49
CA GLU A 69 3.56 5.71 2.94
C GLU A 69 3.15 5.96 1.48
N TRP A 70 3.05 4.89 0.70
CA TRP A 70 2.58 4.93 -0.69
C TRP A 70 1.15 5.46 -0.80
N CYS A 71 0.24 5.00 0.07
CA CYS A 71 -1.14 5.48 0.07
C CYS A 71 -1.22 6.98 0.38
N GLU A 72 -0.48 7.44 1.40
CA GLU A 72 -0.49 8.86 1.78
C GLU A 72 0.05 9.74 0.65
N LYS A 73 1.16 9.34 0.02
CA LYS A 73 1.75 10.04 -1.14
C LYS A 73 0.79 10.11 -2.33
N ILE A 74 0.09 9.02 -2.63
CA ILE A 74 -0.91 9.02 -3.71
C ILE A 74 -2.04 10.01 -3.41
N LEU A 75 -2.55 10.02 -2.19
CA LEU A 75 -3.60 10.95 -1.81
C LEU A 75 -3.11 12.41 -1.79
N GLU A 76 -1.87 12.64 -1.40
CA GLU A 76 -1.24 13.95 -1.49
C GLU A 76 -1.12 14.43 -2.95
N ASN A 77 -0.67 13.55 -3.85
CA ASN A 77 -0.54 13.87 -5.27
C ASN A 77 -1.89 14.03 -5.98
N ALA A 78 -2.87 13.21 -5.61
CA ALA A 78 -4.25 13.38 -6.05
C ALA A 78 -4.81 14.73 -5.57
N HIS A 79 -4.58 15.09 -4.30
CA HIS A 79 -4.95 16.41 -3.77
C HIS A 79 -4.29 17.52 -4.58
N LYS A 80 -2.97 17.50 -4.80
CA LYS A 80 -2.26 18.51 -5.60
C LYS A 80 -2.81 18.62 -7.02
N SER A 81 -3.21 17.49 -7.61
CA SER A 81 -3.79 17.44 -8.95
C SER A 81 -5.20 18.03 -9.00
N ILE A 82 -5.98 17.94 -7.92
CA ILE A 82 -7.35 18.47 -7.84
C ILE A 82 -7.49 19.74 -6.99
N GLN A 83 -6.39 20.28 -6.46
CA GLN A 83 -6.41 21.45 -5.55
C GLN A 83 -7.00 22.70 -6.24
N HIS A 84 -6.83 22.78 -7.56
CA HIS A 84 -7.40 23.85 -8.38
C HIS A 84 -8.93 23.75 -8.51
N LEU A 85 -9.50 22.59 -8.15
CA LEU A 85 -10.93 22.29 -8.11
C LEU A 85 -11.49 22.35 -6.68
N ALA A 86 -10.66 22.64 -5.66
CA ALA A 86 -10.97 22.47 -4.23
C ALA A 86 -12.13 23.34 -3.68
N ASN A 87 -12.58 24.32 -4.47
CA ASN A 87 -13.73 25.16 -4.12
C ASN A 87 -15.07 24.56 -4.56
N ASN A 88 -15.06 23.42 -5.25
CA ASN A 88 -16.25 22.79 -5.80
C ASN A 88 -16.25 21.29 -5.48
N GLU A 89 -17.03 20.92 -4.47
CA GLU A 89 -17.16 19.53 -4.01
C GLU A 89 -17.70 18.59 -5.10
N ASP A 90 -18.57 19.09 -5.98
CA ASP A 90 -19.11 18.31 -7.10
C ASP A 90 -18.04 18.01 -8.15
N LEU A 91 -17.10 18.94 -8.38
CA LEU A 91 -15.97 18.71 -9.27
C LEU A 91 -15.01 17.67 -8.68
N ILE A 92 -14.70 17.75 -7.38
CA ILE A 92 -13.89 16.74 -6.69
C ILE A 92 -14.55 15.35 -6.79
N LYS A 93 -15.86 15.27 -6.52
CA LYS A 93 -16.62 14.02 -6.62
C LYS A 93 -16.55 13.46 -8.04
N SER A 94 -16.74 14.30 -9.06
CA SER A 94 -16.67 13.88 -10.46
C SER A 94 -15.27 13.37 -10.87
N SER A 95 -14.21 14.01 -10.37
CA SER A 95 -12.83 13.59 -10.61
C SER A 95 -12.51 12.25 -9.94
N LEU A 96 -13.01 12.03 -8.72
CA LEU A 96 -12.86 10.76 -8.01
C LEU A 96 -13.63 9.63 -8.73
N ILE A 97 -14.86 9.89 -9.19
CA ILE A 97 -15.65 8.94 -10.01
C ILE A 97 -14.89 8.58 -11.30
N ASN A 98 -14.28 9.56 -11.96
CA ASN A 98 -13.50 9.31 -13.17
C ASN A 98 -12.21 8.53 -12.87
N GLY A 99 -11.58 8.78 -11.72
CA GLY A 99 -10.48 7.95 -11.21
C GLY A 99 -10.90 6.49 -10.98
N CYS A 100 -12.10 6.25 -10.43
CA CYS A 100 -12.63 4.90 -10.24
C CYS A 100 -12.79 4.10 -11.55
N LYS A 101 -12.97 4.78 -12.69
CA LYS A 101 -13.09 4.15 -14.02
C LYS A 101 -11.75 3.70 -14.61
N LEU A 102 -10.63 4.17 -14.05
CA LEU A 102 -9.29 3.78 -14.50
C LEU A 102 -8.87 2.40 -13.97
N PHE A 103 -9.61 1.82 -13.02
CA PHE A 103 -9.34 0.48 -12.52
C PHE A 103 -9.72 -0.59 -13.56
N PRO A 104 -8.80 -1.48 -13.96
CA PRO A 104 -9.04 -2.48 -15.00
C PRO A 104 -10.01 -3.60 -14.55
N LEU A 105 -10.24 -3.76 -13.25
CA LEU A 105 -11.16 -4.74 -12.68
C LEU A 105 -12.51 -4.09 -12.36
N SER A 106 -13.58 -4.57 -12.99
CA SER A 106 -14.94 -4.04 -12.83
C SER A 106 -15.47 -4.11 -11.39
N SER A 107 -15.08 -5.14 -10.64
CA SER A 107 -15.42 -5.30 -9.21
C SER A 107 -14.75 -4.26 -8.32
N VAL A 108 -13.56 -3.78 -8.69
CA VAL A 108 -12.83 -2.73 -7.97
C VAL A 108 -13.37 -1.36 -8.36
N SER A 109 -13.64 -1.16 -9.66
CA SER A 109 -14.25 0.08 -10.17
C SER A 109 -15.64 0.32 -9.56
N SER A 110 -16.48 -0.71 -9.44
CA SER A 110 -17.83 -0.58 -8.86
C SER A 110 -17.80 -0.30 -7.35
N LYS A 111 -16.93 -0.99 -6.60
CA LYS A 111 -16.70 -0.71 -5.18
C LYS A 111 -16.18 0.71 -4.97
N CYS A 112 -15.21 1.15 -5.77
CA CYS A 112 -14.68 2.51 -5.74
C CYS A 112 -15.79 3.55 -6.00
N THR A 113 -16.60 3.34 -7.04
CA THR A 113 -17.70 4.25 -7.41
C THR A 113 -18.71 4.36 -6.28
N ASN A 114 -19.11 3.24 -5.68
CA ASN A 114 -20.02 3.22 -4.54
C ASN A 114 -19.46 3.99 -3.34
N VAL A 115 -18.15 3.84 -3.06
CA VAL A 115 -17.49 4.57 -1.98
C VAL A 115 -17.49 6.07 -2.25
N VAL A 116 -17.16 6.50 -3.46
CA VAL A 116 -17.17 7.92 -3.84
C VAL A 116 -18.59 8.49 -3.86
N GLU A 117 -19.60 7.70 -4.22
CA GLU A 117 -21.00 8.15 -4.22
C GLU A 117 -21.54 8.38 -2.81
N ASN A 118 -21.25 7.47 -1.88
CA ASN A 118 -21.78 7.47 -0.50
C ASN A 118 -20.91 8.23 0.51
N TYR A 119 -19.60 8.28 0.28
CA TYR A 119 -18.63 8.87 1.21
C TYR A 119 -17.83 10.02 0.56
N GLY A 120 -18.13 10.39 -0.68
CA GLY A 120 -17.33 11.36 -1.45
C GLY A 120 -17.21 12.75 -0.83
N THR A 121 -18.24 13.24 -0.12
CA THR A 121 -18.20 14.53 0.61
C THR A 121 -17.27 14.46 1.82
N SER A 122 -17.36 13.37 2.59
CA SER A 122 -16.47 13.06 3.70
C SER A 122 -15.02 12.91 3.23
N VAL A 123 -14.79 12.15 2.15
CA VAL A 123 -13.47 11.97 1.53
C VAL A 123 -12.92 13.30 0.99
N ALA A 124 -13.75 14.10 0.32
CA ALA A 124 -13.35 15.42 -0.16
C ALA A 124 -12.97 16.36 0.99
N SER A 125 -13.72 16.33 2.10
CA SER A 125 -13.41 17.08 3.31
C SER A 125 -12.09 16.63 3.94
N LEU A 126 -11.85 15.32 4.07
CA LEU A 126 -10.60 14.78 4.59
C LEU A 126 -9.40 15.13 3.69
N MET A 127 -9.56 15.00 2.37
CA MET A 127 -8.58 15.43 1.39
C MET A 127 -8.26 16.91 1.56
N LYS A 128 -9.27 17.78 1.62
CA LYS A 128 -9.12 19.24 1.78
C LYS A 128 -8.30 19.61 3.02
N HIS A 129 -8.49 18.90 4.12
CA HIS A 129 -7.75 19.11 5.37
C HIS A 129 -6.46 18.27 5.47
N LYS A 130 -6.01 17.65 4.37
CA LYS A 130 -4.78 16.85 4.27
C LYS A 130 -4.71 15.68 5.25
N ARG A 131 -5.87 15.11 5.60
CA ARG A 131 -6.00 13.94 6.48
C ARG A 131 -5.77 12.62 5.71
N TYR A 132 -4.64 12.52 5.00
CA TYR A 132 -4.34 11.36 4.14
C TYR A 132 -4.13 10.08 4.95
N ALA A 133 -3.46 10.18 6.10
CA ALA A 133 -3.31 9.06 7.02
C ALA A 133 -4.67 8.46 7.43
N THR A 134 -5.64 9.30 7.81
CA THR A 134 -7.01 8.86 8.13
C THR A 134 -7.68 8.13 6.96
N LEU A 135 -7.53 8.66 5.74
CA LEU A 135 -8.07 8.01 4.53
C LEU A 135 -7.40 6.66 4.25
N CYS A 136 -6.08 6.54 4.46
CA CYS A 136 -5.36 5.30 4.26
C CYS A 136 -5.66 4.24 5.34
N HIS A 137 -5.97 4.66 6.57
CA HIS A 137 -6.48 3.77 7.62
C HIS A 137 -7.92 3.32 7.35
N LEU A 138 -8.77 4.21 6.86
CA LEU A 138 -10.13 3.87 6.44
C LEU A 138 -10.12 2.77 5.36
N MET A 139 -9.19 2.87 4.42
CA MET A 139 -8.98 1.88 3.37
C MET A 139 -8.30 0.59 3.87
N SER A 140 -7.99 0.49 5.17
CA SER A 140 -7.24 -0.61 5.80
C SER A 140 -5.86 -0.85 5.17
N ILE A 141 -5.27 0.19 4.55
CA ILE A 141 -3.95 0.13 3.92
C ILE A 141 -2.84 0.40 4.95
N CYS A 142 -3.11 1.37 5.84
CA CYS A 142 -2.27 1.62 7.01
C CYS A 142 -2.77 0.79 8.21
N SER A 143 -1.85 0.17 8.94
CA SER A 143 -2.16 -0.76 10.04
C SER A 143 -1.92 -0.18 11.43
N ASN A 144 -1.81 1.16 11.58
CA ASN A 144 -1.68 1.74 12.91
C ASN A 144 -3.08 1.96 13.50
N GLU A 145 -3.41 1.26 14.58
CA GLU A 145 -4.59 1.58 15.36
C GLU A 145 -4.53 3.06 15.79
N PRO A 146 -5.67 3.77 15.89
CA PRO A 146 -5.70 5.12 16.43
C PRO A 146 -5.02 5.12 17.81
N VAL A 147 -3.95 5.89 17.92
CA VAL A 147 -3.12 5.95 19.11
C VAL A 147 -3.95 6.57 20.24
N THR A 148 -4.51 5.71 21.09
CA THR A 148 -5.02 6.10 22.40
C THR A 148 -3.86 6.01 23.37
N GLU A 149 -2.95 6.99 23.33
CA GLU A 149 -1.82 7.04 24.27
C GLU A 149 -2.02 8.11 25.36
N PRO A 150 -1.46 7.86 26.56
CA PRO A 150 -0.05 8.21 26.73
C PRO A 150 0.80 7.05 27.27
N SER A 151 1.82 6.62 26.51
CA SER A 151 3.01 6.02 27.11
C SER A 151 4.27 6.42 26.36
N THR A 152 4.79 7.60 26.71
CA THR A 152 6.18 7.97 26.50
C THR A 152 7.08 7.10 27.37
N THR A 153 7.62 6.03 26.79
CA THR A 153 8.92 5.48 27.22
C THR A 153 9.68 5.02 26.00
N GLU A 154 10.65 5.83 25.55
CA GLU A 154 11.67 5.38 24.61
C GLU A 154 12.39 4.15 25.22
N LYS A 155 12.10 2.98 24.64
CA LYS A 155 12.73 1.71 25.00
C LYS A 155 14.13 1.69 24.37
N PRO A 156 15.18 1.26 25.09
CA PRO A 156 16.53 1.24 24.55
C PRO A 156 16.61 0.36 23.29
N ILE A 157 17.30 0.83 22.26
CA ILE A 157 17.57 0.07 21.03
C ILE A 157 18.48 -1.10 21.39
N ILE A 158 17.93 -2.31 21.41
CA ILE A 158 18.69 -3.53 21.69
C ILE A 158 19.24 -4.09 20.37
N LEU A 159 20.55 -4.34 20.32
CA LEU A 159 21.18 -5.06 19.21
C LEU A 159 20.50 -6.43 19.06
N GLY A 160 20.02 -6.77 17.86
CA GLY A 160 19.22 -7.98 17.63
C GLY A 160 17.70 -7.78 17.65
N GLN A 161 17.19 -6.58 17.94
CA GLN A 161 15.74 -6.33 17.83
C GLN A 161 15.25 -6.34 16.38
N LYS A 162 16.10 -5.90 15.44
CA LYS A 162 15.81 -5.91 13.99
C LYS A 162 16.39 -7.16 13.35
N ARG A 163 15.61 -7.86 12.53
CA ARG A 163 16.04 -9.13 11.91
C ARG A 163 17.31 -9.02 11.08
N CYS A 164 17.51 -7.90 10.38
CA CYS A 164 18.75 -7.65 9.63
C CYS A 164 20.00 -7.48 10.50
N THR A 165 19.84 -7.37 11.83
CA THR A 165 20.97 -7.36 12.79
C THR A 165 21.31 -8.75 13.33
N TRP A 166 20.59 -9.81 12.91
CA TRP A 166 20.87 -11.20 13.28
C TRP A 166 22.06 -11.80 12.52
N GLY A 167 22.55 -11.11 11.49
CA GLY A 167 23.78 -11.46 10.77
C GLY A 167 23.63 -12.46 9.61
N PRO A 168 24.78 -12.89 9.00
CA PRO A 168 24.91 -13.80 7.84
C PRO A 168 23.97 -14.99 7.79
N SER A 169 23.81 -15.67 8.91
CA SER A 169 22.92 -16.82 9.01
C SER A 169 21.45 -16.50 8.74
N TYR A 170 20.99 -15.28 8.99
CA TYR A 170 19.61 -14.87 8.72
C TYR A 170 19.45 -14.25 7.32
N TRP A 171 20.15 -13.16 7.03
CA TRP A 171 19.98 -12.46 5.75
C TRP A 171 20.47 -13.27 4.54
N CYS A 172 21.41 -14.22 4.69
CA CYS A 172 21.82 -15.11 3.60
C CYS A 172 21.13 -16.48 3.62
N SER A 173 20.11 -16.70 4.45
CA SER A 173 19.37 -17.97 4.43
C SER A 173 18.45 -18.11 3.21
N SER A 174 18.06 -17.00 2.59
CA SER A 174 17.20 -16.98 1.41
C SER A 174 17.39 -15.69 0.61
N LEU A 175 17.01 -15.73 -0.67
CA LEU A 175 16.99 -14.53 -1.51
C LEU A 175 16.06 -13.44 -0.92
N SER A 176 14.91 -13.84 -0.36
CA SER A 176 13.95 -12.91 0.25
C SER A 176 14.56 -12.13 1.41
N ASN A 177 15.20 -12.83 2.35
CA ASN A 177 15.81 -12.20 3.53
C ASN A 177 16.98 -11.29 3.12
N SER A 178 17.75 -11.71 2.12
CA SER A 178 18.87 -10.91 1.62
C SER A 178 18.38 -9.63 0.96
N ARG A 179 17.25 -9.65 0.25
CA ARG A 179 16.65 -8.45 -0.33
C ARG A 179 16.15 -7.50 0.75
N GLU A 180 15.38 -8.01 1.71
CA GLU A 180 14.83 -7.24 2.83
C GLU A 180 15.95 -6.50 3.59
N CYS A 181 17.11 -7.13 3.71
CA CYS A 181 18.26 -6.58 4.41
C CYS A 181 19.32 -5.93 3.49
N SER A 182 19.02 -5.75 2.19
CA SER A 182 19.95 -5.18 1.19
C SER A 182 21.33 -5.85 1.16
N ALA A 183 21.34 -7.17 1.32
CA ALA A 183 22.50 -8.04 1.50
C ALA A 183 22.83 -8.91 0.29
N ILE A 184 22.05 -8.81 -0.80
CA ILE A 184 22.12 -9.73 -1.95
C ILE A 184 23.56 -9.88 -2.46
N ASP A 185 24.27 -8.76 -2.65
CA ASP A 185 25.65 -8.76 -3.14
C ASP A 185 26.63 -9.51 -2.20
N HIS A 186 26.49 -9.32 -0.89
CA HIS A 186 27.27 -10.06 0.09
C HIS A 186 26.96 -11.56 0.04
N CYS A 187 25.67 -11.90 0.07
CA CYS A 187 25.22 -13.29 0.12
C CYS A 187 25.57 -14.04 -1.17
N SER A 188 25.34 -13.44 -2.34
CA SER A 188 25.68 -14.03 -3.63
C SER A 188 27.18 -14.28 -3.74
N ASN A 189 28.01 -13.26 -3.50
CA ASN A 189 29.43 -13.30 -3.83
C ASN A 189 30.28 -14.02 -2.78
N LYS A 190 29.86 -14.06 -1.51
CA LYS A 190 30.68 -14.59 -0.41
C LYS A 190 30.15 -15.89 0.19
N ILE A 191 28.84 -16.11 0.20
CA ILE A 191 28.23 -17.24 0.90
C ILE A 191 27.73 -18.28 -0.11
N TRP A 192 26.81 -17.91 -0.99
CA TRP A 192 26.17 -18.84 -1.92
C TRP A 192 27.10 -19.30 -3.04
N SER A 193 28.00 -18.43 -3.51
CA SER A 193 29.04 -18.80 -4.49
C SER A 193 30.03 -19.86 -3.99
N GLN A 194 30.13 -20.05 -2.67
CA GLN A 194 31.03 -21.01 -2.04
C GLN A 194 30.29 -22.26 -1.54
N GLN A 195 28.97 -22.31 -1.69
CA GLN A 195 28.14 -23.37 -1.16
C GLN A 195 28.11 -24.56 -2.12
N SER A 196 28.57 -25.73 -1.67
CA SER A 196 28.48 -26.96 -2.45
C SER A 196 27.04 -27.50 -2.41
N ILE A 197 26.35 -27.49 -3.54
CA ILE A 197 25.04 -28.14 -3.68
C ILE A 197 25.29 -29.65 -3.91
N GLU A 198 24.79 -30.50 -3.02
CA GLU A 198 24.83 -31.94 -3.22
C GLU A 198 23.90 -32.34 -4.38
N LYS A 199 24.49 -32.59 -5.55
CA LYS A 199 23.75 -33.00 -6.75
C LYS A 199 23.35 -34.47 -6.63
N LYS A 200 22.05 -34.76 -6.73
CA LYS A 200 21.59 -36.15 -6.85
C LYS A 200 21.98 -36.72 -8.21
N PRO A 201 22.40 -37.99 -8.29
CA PRO A 201 22.68 -38.62 -9.58
C PRO A 201 21.40 -38.66 -10.44
N ASN A 202 21.53 -38.28 -11.71
CA ASN A 202 20.43 -38.17 -12.69
C ASN A 202 19.30 -37.20 -12.32
N ASP A 203 19.61 -36.12 -11.59
CA ASP A 203 18.66 -35.02 -11.41
C ASP A 203 18.57 -34.18 -12.70
N ASN A 204 17.67 -34.58 -13.59
CA ASN A 204 17.41 -33.90 -14.87
C ASN A 204 17.00 -32.43 -14.68
N ILE A 205 16.38 -32.08 -13.55
CA ILE A 205 15.96 -30.71 -13.24
C ILE A 205 17.20 -29.88 -12.90
N CYS A 206 18.10 -30.41 -12.08
CA CYS A 206 19.36 -29.74 -11.74
C CYS A 206 20.23 -29.55 -12.99
N GLN A 207 20.37 -30.57 -13.83
CA GLN A 207 21.15 -30.51 -15.07
C GLN A 207 20.57 -29.49 -16.06
N TYR A 208 19.24 -29.47 -16.23
CA TYR A 208 18.58 -28.51 -17.11
C TYR A 208 18.74 -27.08 -16.57
N CYS A 209 18.56 -26.88 -15.27
CA CYS A 209 18.77 -25.58 -14.61
C CYS A 209 20.20 -25.07 -14.83
N GLU A 210 21.21 -25.92 -14.59
CA GLU A 210 22.62 -25.58 -14.85
C GLU A 210 22.86 -25.18 -16.31
N PHE A 211 22.36 -25.97 -17.25
CA PHE A 211 22.48 -25.66 -18.67
C PHE A 211 21.82 -24.32 -19.03
N THR A 212 20.60 -24.08 -18.55
CA THR A 212 19.88 -22.83 -18.79
C THR A 212 20.60 -21.63 -18.19
N ILE A 213 21.10 -21.74 -16.96
CA ILE A 213 21.85 -20.67 -16.30
C ILE A 213 23.18 -20.39 -17.00
N GLN A 214 23.90 -21.41 -17.47
CA GLN A 214 25.13 -21.22 -18.26
C GLN A 214 24.84 -20.47 -19.57
N LYS A 215 23.76 -20.80 -20.26
CA LYS A 215 23.34 -20.06 -21.46
C LYS A 215 22.95 -18.62 -21.14
N LEU A 216 22.21 -18.41 -20.05
CA LEU A 216 21.83 -17.07 -19.59
C LEU A 216 23.05 -16.22 -19.22
N ARG A 217 24.07 -16.79 -18.57
CA ARG A 217 25.34 -16.08 -18.26
C ARG A 217 26.03 -15.57 -19.52
N ALA A 218 26.21 -16.44 -20.50
CA ALA A 218 26.84 -16.06 -21.78
C ALA A 218 26.07 -14.94 -22.51
N ILE A 219 24.76 -14.86 -22.31
CA ILE A 219 23.91 -13.80 -22.86
C ILE A 219 24.07 -12.49 -22.06
N VAL A 220 24.15 -12.57 -20.73
CA VAL A 220 24.23 -11.42 -19.81
C VAL A 220 25.63 -10.80 -19.72
N GLU A 221 26.68 -11.53 -20.07
CA GLU A 221 28.05 -11.01 -20.15
C GLU A 221 28.27 -9.99 -21.30
N ASP A 222 27.34 -9.88 -22.25
CA ASP A 222 27.37 -8.85 -23.29
C ASP A 222 26.94 -7.48 -22.71
N GLU A 223 27.89 -6.55 -22.58
CA GLU A 223 27.66 -5.17 -22.09
C GLU A 223 26.53 -4.46 -22.86
N LYS A 224 26.32 -4.79 -24.14
CA LYS A 224 25.24 -4.19 -24.94
C LYS A 224 23.87 -4.65 -24.48
N LEU A 225 23.75 -5.87 -23.97
CA LEU A 225 22.48 -6.40 -23.47
C LEU A 225 22.12 -5.78 -22.13
N GLU A 226 23.08 -5.62 -21.22
CA GLU A 226 22.86 -4.98 -19.91
C GLU A 226 22.29 -3.57 -20.09
N ILE A 227 22.89 -2.78 -20.99
CA ILE A 227 22.41 -1.44 -21.37
C ILE A 227 21.02 -1.52 -22.03
N SER A 228 20.77 -2.54 -22.86
CA SER A 228 19.48 -2.70 -23.56
C SER A 228 18.34 -3.04 -22.60
N ILE A 229 18.58 -3.88 -21.60
CA ILE A 229 17.60 -4.25 -20.57
C ILE A 229 17.26 -3.02 -19.73
N GLU A 230 18.26 -2.31 -19.21
CA GLU A 230 18.02 -1.09 -18.41
C GLU A 230 17.25 -0.03 -19.22
N LYS A 231 17.59 0.14 -20.50
CA LYS A 231 16.89 1.07 -21.41
C LYS A 231 15.46 0.64 -21.70
N TRP A 232 15.20 -0.64 -21.90
CA TRP A 232 13.85 -1.15 -22.14
C TRP A 232 12.97 -0.97 -20.90
N LEU A 233 13.48 -1.31 -19.71
CA LEU A 233 12.76 -1.16 -18.46
C LEU A 233 12.48 0.33 -18.15
N SER A 234 13.46 1.21 -18.39
CA SER A 234 13.28 2.66 -18.26
C SER A 234 12.31 3.23 -19.30
N GLY A 235 12.34 2.69 -20.52
CA GLY A 235 11.42 3.04 -21.59
C GLY A 235 9.97 2.69 -21.26
N ALA A 236 9.74 1.54 -20.61
CA ALA A 236 8.40 1.16 -20.14
C ALA A 236 7.88 2.16 -19.08
N CYS A 237 8.75 2.63 -18.17
CA CYS A 237 8.39 3.63 -17.16
C CYS A 237 7.98 4.98 -17.76
N SER A 238 8.44 5.33 -18.96
CA SER A 238 8.12 6.62 -19.61
C SER A 238 6.66 6.79 -20.01
N MET A 239 5.86 5.72 -19.98
CA MET A 239 4.42 5.76 -20.25
C MET A 239 3.59 6.20 -19.03
N LEU A 240 4.23 6.40 -17.88
CA LEU A 240 3.54 6.80 -16.65
C LEU A 240 3.16 8.29 -16.65
N PRO A 241 2.04 8.66 -16.00
CA PRO A 241 1.40 9.96 -16.18
C PRO A 241 2.08 11.12 -15.44
N THR A 242 2.95 10.85 -14.45
CA THR A 242 3.60 11.90 -13.65
C THR A 242 5.10 11.67 -13.56
N LYS A 243 5.87 12.75 -13.50
CA LYS A 243 7.34 12.68 -13.34
C LYS A 243 7.76 11.87 -12.11
N GLU A 244 7.05 12.01 -11.01
CA GLU A 244 7.32 11.27 -9.76
C GLU A 244 7.10 9.76 -9.92
N SER A 245 6.02 9.35 -10.59
CA SER A 245 5.79 7.92 -10.89
C SER A 245 6.79 7.36 -11.89
N ILE A 246 7.26 8.18 -12.85
CA ILE A 246 8.36 7.82 -13.75
C ILE A 246 9.64 7.60 -12.94
N ASP A 247 10.00 8.52 -12.04
CA ASP A 247 11.23 8.45 -11.25
C ASP A 247 11.23 7.23 -10.31
N GLU A 248 10.11 6.96 -9.61
CA GLU A 248 9.95 5.77 -8.75
C GLU A 248 10.00 4.46 -9.56
N CYS A 249 9.34 4.42 -10.72
CA CYS A 249 9.38 3.26 -11.62
C CYS A 249 10.81 3.00 -12.10
N VAL A 250 11.49 4.02 -12.61
CA VAL A 250 12.88 3.89 -13.09
C VAL A 250 13.78 3.40 -11.96
N GLN A 251 13.62 3.93 -10.74
CA GLN A 251 14.38 3.50 -9.57
C GLN A 251 14.14 2.02 -9.25
N MET A 252 12.87 1.61 -9.17
CA MET A 252 12.48 0.24 -8.86
C MET A 252 12.99 -0.74 -9.93
N MET A 253 12.79 -0.41 -11.21
CA MET A 253 13.21 -1.24 -12.32
C MET A 253 14.73 -1.36 -12.42
N SER A 254 15.46 -0.27 -12.17
CA SER A 254 16.93 -0.27 -12.11
C SER A 254 17.44 -1.15 -10.97
N GLN A 255 16.76 -1.16 -9.82
CA GLN A 255 17.13 -2.02 -8.69
C GLN A 255 16.94 -3.50 -9.05
N TYR A 256 15.77 -3.89 -9.57
CA TYR A 256 15.51 -5.28 -9.94
C TYR A 256 16.44 -5.77 -11.05
N ALA A 257 16.72 -4.93 -12.06
CA ALA A 257 17.68 -5.25 -13.10
C ALA A 257 19.05 -5.59 -12.49
N LYS A 258 19.58 -4.71 -11.64
CA LYS A 258 20.88 -4.91 -10.97
C LYS A 258 20.90 -6.16 -10.09
N GLU A 259 19.86 -6.41 -9.32
CA GLU A 259 19.76 -7.63 -8.50
C GLU A 259 19.79 -8.90 -9.36
N ILE A 260 18.99 -8.95 -10.42
CA ILE A 260 18.91 -10.11 -11.33
C ILE A 260 20.25 -10.33 -12.04
N LEU A 261 20.86 -9.26 -12.55
CA LEU A 261 22.15 -9.31 -13.24
C LEU A 261 23.26 -9.80 -12.29
N THR A 262 23.26 -9.32 -11.04
CA THR A 262 24.19 -9.76 -10.01
C THR A 262 24.07 -11.27 -9.77
N LEU A 263 22.84 -11.77 -9.58
CA LEU A 263 22.62 -13.20 -9.32
C LEU A 263 23.00 -14.09 -10.51
N ILE A 264 22.77 -13.63 -11.75
CA ILE A 264 23.14 -14.39 -12.95
C ILE A 264 24.67 -14.42 -13.11
N LYS A 265 25.34 -13.27 -12.94
CA LYS A 265 26.79 -13.14 -13.09
C LYS A 265 27.58 -13.88 -12.01
N THR A 266 27.00 -14.07 -10.82
CA THR A 266 27.66 -14.84 -9.74
C THR A 266 27.54 -16.36 -9.95
N ASN A 267 28.59 -17.10 -9.58
CA ASN A 267 28.68 -18.57 -9.68
C ASN A 267 27.84 -19.33 -8.63
N ILE A 268 26.62 -18.89 -8.33
CA ILE A 268 25.73 -19.53 -7.34
C ILE A 268 25.25 -20.92 -7.79
N VAL A 269 25.26 -21.15 -9.10
CA VAL A 269 24.92 -22.43 -9.73
C VAL A 269 26.15 -22.88 -10.53
N SER A 270 26.91 -23.84 -9.98
CA SER A 270 28.05 -24.52 -10.61
C SER A 270 28.10 -25.97 -10.15
#